data_AF-A0A931XQX5-F1
#
_entry.id   AF-A0A931XQX5-F1
#
_cell.length_a   1.000
_cell.length_b   1.000
_cell.length_c   1.000
_cell.angle_alpha   90.00
_cell.angle_beta   90.00
_cell.angle_gamma   90.00
#
_symmetry.space_group_name_H-M   'P 1'
#
loop_
_entity.id
_entity.type
_entity.pdbx_description
1 polymer ?
#
loop_
_entity_poly.entity_id
_entity_poly.type
_entity_poly.pdbx_seq_one_letter_code
_entity_poly.pdbx_strand_id
1 'polypeptide(L)'
;AYEWFGTMLKAMGEEKGLSYMRALAKQQVQLRHGRTLIAQLVAAGEFKGALTAYSQTFEQLKVAGAPADWVYLSPVFANIHPTGVSSKAPHPNAGKLFVDFVLSKKGQEIIQSLRRIPDRIDTLPDPPRLVEGITPAFAPTEVFEEFERYAKLFHEVFGGK
;
A
#
# COMPACT_ATOMS: atom_id res chain seq x y z
N ALA A 1 5.76 4.54 4.05
CA ALA A 1 6.15 5.86 3.52
C ALA A 1 7.41 5.73 2.68
N TYR A 2 8.50 5.16 3.20
CA TYR A 2 9.78 5.05 2.47
C TYR A 2 9.71 4.14 1.24
N GLU A 3 9.08 2.97 1.36
CA GLU A 3 8.86 2.06 0.22
C GLU A 3 8.04 2.72 -0.90
N TRP A 4 6.93 3.38 -0.55
CA TRP A 4 6.15 4.19 -1.48
C TRP A 4 7.01 5.26 -2.15
N PHE A 5 7.79 6.02 -1.37
CA PHE A 5 8.67 7.07 -1.88
C PHE A 5 9.67 6.52 -2.90
N GLY A 6 10.41 5.47 -2.55
CA GLY A 6 11.37 4.83 -3.44
C GLY A 6 10.71 4.26 -4.69
N THR A 7 9.56 3.60 -4.54
CA THR A 7 8.81 3.03 -5.67
C THR A 7 8.32 4.11 -6.63
N MET A 8 7.81 5.23 -6.12
CA MET A 8 7.40 6.36 -6.96
C MET A 8 8.58 6.97 -7.70
N LEU A 9 9.75 7.14 -7.05
CA LEU A 9 10.97 7.61 -7.71
C LEU A 9 11.39 6.67 -8.84
N LYS A 10 11.36 5.36 -8.63
CA LYS A 10 11.68 4.37 -9.67
C LYS A 10 10.66 4.37 -10.80
N ALA A 11 9.37 4.41 -10.48
CA ALA A 11 8.28 4.37 -11.46
C ALA A 11 8.17 5.65 -12.30
N MET A 12 8.50 6.82 -11.73
CA MET A 12 8.45 8.11 -12.43
C MET A 12 9.78 8.49 -13.11
N GLY A 13 10.87 7.79 -12.78
CA GLY A 13 12.25 8.23 -13.02
C GLY A 13 12.74 9.16 -11.91
N GLU A 14 14.00 9.00 -11.47
CA GLU A 14 14.50 9.57 -10.21
C GLU A 14 14.38 11.11 -10.16
N GLU A 15 14.78 11.80 -11.23
CA GLU A 15 14.70 13.27 -11.31
C GLU A 15 13.25 13.78 -11.23
N LYS A 16 12.36 13.21 -12.04
CA LYS A 16 10.94 13.58 -12.10
C LYS A 16 10.22 13.23 -10.80
N GLY A 17 10.51 12.06 -10.23
CA GLY A 17 9.98 11.60 -8.94
C GLY A 17 10.40 12.53 -7.80
N LEU A 18 11.68 12.90 -7.72
CA LEU A 18 12.16 13.86 -6.72
C LEU A 18 11.52 15.25 -6.89
N SER A 19 11.38 15.72 -8.13
CA SER A 19 10.68 16.99 -8.40
C SER A 19 9.23 16.96 -7.91
N TYR A 20 8.50 15.87 -8.21
CA TYR A 20 7.14 15.65 -7.72
C TYR A 20 7.07 15.64 -6.19
N MET A 21 7.94 14.88 -5.53
CA MET A 21 7.93 14.77 -4.06
C MET A 21 8.27 16.10 -3.38
N ARG A 22 9.20 16.89 -3.94
CA ARG A 22 9.49 18.24 -3.45
C ARG A 22 8.31 19.20 -3.63
N ALA A 23 7.61 19.12 -4.76
CA ALA A 23 6.39 19.89 -4.98
C ALA A 23 5.27 19.48 -4.00
N LEU A 24 5.15 18.18 -3.70
CA LEU A 24 4.22 17.67 -2.71
C LEU A 24 4.55 18.15 -1.29
N ALA A 25 5.82 18.12 -0.89
CA ALA A 25 6.26 18.60 0.42
C ALA A 25 5.91 20.07 0.67
N LYS A 26 5.97 20.91 -0.37
CA LYS A 26 5.54 22.33 -0.30
C LYS A 26 4.07 22.52 0.04
N GLN A 27 3.23 21.50 -0.07
CA GLN A 27 1.82 21.54 0.33
C GLN A 27 1.61 21.34 1.84
N GLN A 28 2.69 21.33 2.64
CA GLN A 28 2.64 21.18 4.11
C GLN A 28 1.89 19.92 4.55
N VAL A 29 2.22 18.79 3.91
CA VAL A 29 1.60 17.50 4.22
C VAL A 29 1.91 17.08 5.66
N GLN A 30 0.92 16.58 6.38
CA GLN A 30 1.14 16.02 7.72
C GLN A 30 1.55 14.55 7.62
N LEU A 31 2.71 14.22 8.18
CA LEU A 31 3.16 12.84 8.30
C LEU A 31 2.44 12.18 9.49
N ARG A 32 1.74 11.07 9.24
CA ARG A 32 1.06 10.29 10.27
C ARG A 32 1.36 8.81 10.12
N HIS A 33 1.41 8.11 11.25
CA HIS A 33 1.57 6.66 11.29
C HIS A 33 0.21 5.96 11.32
N GLY A 34 0.09 4.89 10.54
CA GLY A 34 -1.12 4.05 10.47
C GLY A 34 -2.06 4.42 9.32
N ARG A 35 -2.21 3.52 8.35
CA ARG A 35 -3.06 3.74 7.17
C ARG A 35 -4.54 3.79 7.54
N THR A 36 -4.98 2.97 8.49
CA THR A 36 -6.36 2.98 9.00
C THR A 36 -6.69 4.30 9.69
N LEU A 37 -5.80 4.80 10.55
CA LEU A 37 -5.98 6.09 11.22
C LEU A 37 -6.10 7.23 10.21
N ILE A 38 -5.23 7.26 9.20
CA ILE A 38 -5.28 8.27 8.14
C ILE A 38 -6.65 8.27 7.45
N ALA A 39 -7.16 7.09 7.06
CA ALA A 39 -8.47 6.99 6.41
C ALA A 39 -9.62 7.44 7.33
N GLN A 40 -9.57 7.09 8.62
CA GLN A 40 -10.56 7.54 9.61
C GLN A 40 -10.55 9.05 9.81
N LEU A 41 -9.38 9.69 9.85
CA LEU A 41 -9.28 11.14 9.99
C LEU A 41 -9.84 11.87 8.75
N VAL A 42 -9.61 11.34 7.54
CA VAL A 42 -10.25 11.86 6.32
C VAL A 42 -11.76 11.68 6.38
N ALA A 43 -12.25 10.49 6.75
CA ALA A 43 -13.68 10.22 6.87
C ALA A 43 -14.37 11.10 7.93
N ALA A 44 -13.65 11.47 9.00
CA ALA A 44 -14.14 12.39 10.03
C ALA A 44 -14.09 13.87 9.62
N GLY A 45 -13.53 14.20 8.45
CA GLY A 45 -13.41 15.58 7.95
C GLY A 45 -12.22 16.37 8.52
N GLU A 46 -11.34 15.74 9.31
CA GLU A 46 -10.15 16.39 9.86
C GLU A 46 -9.15 16.76 8.75
N PHE A 47 -9.07 15.94 7.69
CA PHE A 47 -8.25 16.19 6.51
C PHE A 47 -9.06 16.08 5.23
N LYS A 48 -8.78 16.95 4.26
CA LYS A 48 -9.44 16.95 2.94
C LYS A 48 -9.10 15.73 2.08
N GLY A 49 -8.02 15.01 2.42
CA GLY A 49 -7.56 13.85 1.68
C GLY A 49 -6.29 13.27 2.28
N ALA A 50 -5.87 12.14 1.74
CA ALA A 50 -4.67 11.44 2.17
C ALA A 50 -3.97 10.74 1.01
N LEU A 51 -2.66 10.60 1.14
CA LEU A 51 -1.84 9.73 0.29
C LEU A 51 -1.42 8.51 1.09
N THR A 52 -1.12 7.40 0.41
CA THR A 52 -0.63 6.13 0.98
C THR A 52 -1.61 5.38 1.89
N ALA A 53 -2.86 5.81 1.95
CA ALA A 53 -3.93 5.03 2.57
C ALA A 53 -4.40 3.89 1.66
N TYR A 54 -5.07 2.90 2.24
CA TYR A 54 -5.55 1.73 1.52
C TYR A 54 -6.93 1.97 0.91
N SER A 55 -7.09 1.70 -0.40
CA SER A 55 -8.36 1.83 -1.10
C SER A 55 -9.46 0.95 -0.47
N GLN A 56 -9.14 -0.29 -0.08
CA GLN A 56 -10.09 -1.18 0.58
C GLN A 56 -10.60 -0.65 1.93
N THR A 57 -9.83 0.20 2.62
CA THR A 57 -10.30 0.85 3.85
C THR A 57 -11.32 1.94 3.53
N PHE A 58 -11.12 2.70 2.45
CA PHE A 58 -12.12 3.68 1.99
C PHE A 58 -13.40 3.00 1.49
N GLU A 59 -13.34 1.83 0.86
CA GLU A 59 -14.55 1.06 0.53
C GLU A 59 -15.37 0.73 1.78
N GLN A 60 -14.70 0.23 2.83
CA GLN A 60 -15.37 -0.11 4.09
C GLN A 60 -15.98 1.12 4.75
N LEU A 61 -15.26 2.25 4.77
CA LEU A 61 -15.76 3.51 5.32
C LEU A 61 -16.95 4.04 4.52
N LYS A 62 -16.92 3.94 3.20
CA LYS A 62 -18.01 4.37 2.31
C LYS A 62 -19.27 3.54 2.55
N VAL A 63 -19.14 2.21 2.69
CA VAL A 63 -20.26 1.32 3.07
C VAL A 63 -20.82 1.69 4.44
N ALA A 64 -19.96 2.11 5.37
CA ALA A 64 -20.37 2.60 6.69
C ALA A 64 -20.97 4.03 6.68
N GLY A 65 -21.14 4.67 5.51
CA GLY A 65 -21.75 5.97 5.36
C GLY A 65 -20.80 7.17 5.48
N ALA A 66 -19.48 6.94 5.51
CA ALA A 66 -18.52 8.04 5.51
C ALA A 66 -18.61 8.86 4.20
N PRO A 67 -18.58 10.20 4.25
CA PRO A 67 -18.59 11.06 3.07
C PRO A 67 -17.20 11.15 2.41
N ALA A 68 -16.56 10.00 2.21
CA ALA A 68 -15.22 9.89 1.65
C ALA A 68 -15.17 8.82 0.56
N ASP A 69 -14.36 9.06 -0.47
CA ASP A 69 -14.08 8.11 -1.54
C ASP A 69 -12.58 8.11 -1.83
N TRP A 70 -12.14 7.18 -2.68
CA TRP A 70 -10.76 7.07 -3.12
C TRP A 70 -10.67 7.17 -4.63
N VAL A 71 -9.52 7.64 -5.10
CA VAL A 71 -9.12 7.64 -6.51
C VAL A 71 -7.70 7.11 -6.61
N TYR A 72 -7.35 6.51 -7.75
CA TYR A 72 -5.97 6.11 -8.02
C TYR A 72 -5.27 7.16 -8.88
N LEU A 73 -3.99 7.40 -8.59
CA LEU A 73 -3.13 8.31 -9.34
C LEU A 73 -1.99 7.49 -9.92
N SER A 74 -1.73 7.62 -11.22
CA SER A 74 -0.63 6.89 -11.87
C SER A 74 0.71 7.57 -11.59
N PRO A 75 1.77 6.81 -11.22
CA PRO A 75 1.78 5.37 -10.99
C PRO A 75 1.11 4.95 -9.67
N VAL A 76 0.31 3.88 -9.72
CA VAL A 76 -0.43 3.38 -8.55
C VAL A 76 0.47 2.44 -7.74
N PHE A 77 0.87 2.85 -6.54
CA PHE A 77 1.68 2.01 -5.67
C PHE A 77 0.86 0.88 -5.04
N ALA A 78 1.33 -0.36 -5.14
CA ALA A 78 0.78 -1.52 -4.43
C ALA A 78 1.85 -2.18 -3.55
N ASN A 79 1.46 -2.56 -2.33
CA ASN A 79 2.35 -3.26 -1.40
C ASN A 79 2.22 -4.77 -1.63
N ILE A 80 3.35 -5.48 -1.66
CA ILE A 80 3.38 -6.94 -1.62
C ILE A 80 3.58 -7.38 -0.17
N HIS A 81 2.78 -8.33 0.30
CA HIS A 81 2.92 -8.91 1.63
C HIS A 81 3.44 -10.35 1.54
N PRO A 82 4.78 -10.55 1.53
CA PRO A 82 5.34 -11.89 1.37
C PRO A 82 5.03 -12.75 2.60
N THR A 83 4.68 -14.01 2.35
CA THR A 83 4.53 -15.04 3.38
C THR A 83 5.62 -16.08 3.18
N GLY A 84 6.33 -16.44 4.25
CA GLY A 84 7.44 -17.39 4.19
C GLY A 84 7.55 -18.27 5.42
N VAL A 85 8.28 -19.37 5.26
CA VAL A 85 8.58 -20.31 6.36
C VAL A 85 9.99 -20.06 6.86
N SER A 86 10.13 -19.85 8.17
CA SER A 86 11.46 -19.69 8.80
C SER A 86 12.33 -20.92 8.56
N SER A 87 13.62 -20.71 8.30
CA SER A 87 14.62 -21.78 8.19
C SER A 87 14.80 -22.57 9.49
N LYS A 88 14.35 -22.01 10.62
CA LYS A 88 14.38 -22.62 11.96
C LYS A 88 13.00 -22.96 12.50
N ALA A 89 11.98 -23.08 11.63
CA ALA A 89 10.62 -23.39 12.08
C ALA A 89 10.61 -24.76 12.80
N PRO A 90 9.99 -24.88 14.00
CA PRO A 90 9.90 -26.16 14.72
C PRO A 90 9.03 -27.19 13.97
N HIS A 91 8.15 -26.71 13.09
CA HIS A 91 7.27 -27.53 12.26
C HIS A 91 7.29 -27.04 10.79
N PRO A 92 8.38 -27.28 10.04
CA PRO A 92 8.56 -26.69 8.71
C PRO A 92 7.52 -27.18 7.69
N ASN A 93 7.08 -28.44 7.79
CA ASN A 93 6.06 -28.99 6.89
C ASN A 93 4.67 -28.39 7.16
N ALA A 94 4.32 -28.13 8.43
CA ALA A 94 3.09 -27.42 8.76
C ALA A 94 3.12 -25.98 8.24
N GLY A 95 4.27 -25.30 8.35
CA GLY A 95 4.47 -23.97 7.76
C GLY A 95 4.29 -23.96 6.24
N LYS A 96 4.83 -24.96 5.52
CA LYS A 96 4.63 -25.10 4.07
C LYS A 96 3.16 -25.31 3.72
N LEU A 97 2.46 -26.21 4.41
CA LEU A 97 1.02 -26.43 4.23
C LEU A 97 0.20 -25.16 4.50
N PHE A 98 0.61 -24.35 5.49
CA PHE A 98 -0.05 -23.07 5.75
C PHE A 98 0.14 -22.07 4.60
N VAL A 99 1.35 -21.97 4.04
CA VAL A 99 1.60 -21.14 2.86
C VAL A 99 0.75 -21.60 1.68
N ASP A 100 0.71 -22.90 1.40
CA ASP A 100 -0.13 -23.49 0.34
C ASP A 100 -1.61 -23.16 0.57
N PHE A 101 -2.09 -23.26 1.82
CA PHE A 101 -3.47 -22.93 2.18
C PHE A 101 -3.79 -21.45 1.98
N VAL A 102 -2.96 -20.53 2.48
CA VAL A 102 -3.19 -19.08 2.36
C VAL A 102 -3.20 -18.63 0.91
N LEU A 103 -2.37 -19.23 0.05
CA LEU A 103 -2.32 -18.93 -1.40
C LEU A 103 -3.33 -19.74 -2.24
N SER A 104 -4.01 -20.72 -1.64
CA SER A 104 -5.07 -21.48 -2.29
C SER A 104 -6.29 -20.60 -2.59
N LYS A 105 -7.16 -21.05 -3.51
CA LYS A 105 -8.43 -20.38 -3.79
C LYS A 105 -9.25 -20.16 -2.51
N LYS A 106 -9.38 -21.19 -1.67
CA LYS A 106 -10.14 -21.10 -0.41
C LYS A 106 -9.52 -20.10 0.57
N GLY A 107 -8.19 -20.07 0.70
CA GLY A 107 -7.51 -19.10 1.56
C GLY A 107 -7.75 -17.66 1.09
N GLN A 108 -7.71 -17.45 -0.23
CA GLN A 108 -7.88 -16.15 -0.86
C GLN A 108 -9.35 -15.67 -0.85
N GLU A 109 -10.32 -16.59 -0.93
CA GLU A 109 -11.74 -16.30 -0.66
C GLU A 109 -11.96 -15.84 0.79
N ILE A 110 -11.25 -16.42 1.77
CA ILE A 110 -11.28 -15.94 3.16
C ILE A 110 -10.70 -14.52 3.25
N ILE A 111 -9.56 -14.25 2.61
CA ILE A 111 -8.98 -12.89 2.54
C ILE A 111 -9.97 -11.89 1.91
N GLN A 112 -10.62 -12.26 0.81
CA GLN A 112 -11.67 -11.46 0.17
C GLN A 112 -12.82 -11.16 1.15
N SER A 113 -13.28 -12.17 1.91
CA SER A 113 -14.38 -12.02 2.88
C SER A 113 -14.05 -11.04 4.01
N LEU A 114 -12.76 -10.86 4.32
CA LEU A 114 -12.24 -9.86 5.25
C LEU A 114 -12.09 -8.47 4.61
N ARG A 115 -12.68 -8.26 3.42
CA ARG A 115 -12.62 -7.01 2.65
C ARG A 115 -11.18 -6.58 2.36
N ARG A 116 -10.31 -7.55 2.08
CA ARG A 116 -8.93 -7.36 1.61
C ARG A 116 -8.83 -7.71 0.13
N ILE A 117 -7.75 -7.26 -0.50
CA ILE A 117 -7.46 -7.57 -1.90
C ILE A 117 -6.77 -8.94 -1.93
N PRO A 118 -7.36 -9.95 -2.61
CA PRO A 118 -6.72 -11.26 -2.77
C PRO A 118 -5.55 -11.20 -3.76
N ASP A 119 -4.62 -12.13 -3.63
CA ASP A 119 -3.42 -12.25 -4.47
C ASP A 119 -3.68 -13.03 -5.77
N ARG A 120 -4.76 -13.82 -5.83
CA ARG A 120 -5.06 -14.69 -6.97
C ARG A 120 -5.82 -13.98 -8.08
N ILE A 121 -5.39 -14.20 -9.31
CA ILE A 121 -6.03 -13.67 -10.53
C ILE A 121 -7.45 -14.18 -10.74
N ASP A 122 -7.80 -15.36 -10.21
CA ASP A 122 -9.13 -15.98 -10.33
C ASP A 122 -10.05 -15.66 -9.15
N THR A 123 -9.59 -14.84 -8.20
CA THR A 123 -10.32 -14.41 -7.01
C THR A 123 -10.24 -12.89 -6.91
N LEU A 124 -11.09 -12.20 -7.67
CA LEU A 124 -11.12 -10.72 -7.68
C LEU A 124 -11.50 -10.16 -6.31
N PRO A 125 -11.06 -8.94 -5.94
CA PRO A 125 -11.56 -8.28 -4.75
C PRO A 125 -13.06 -7.94 -4.86
N ASP A 126 -13.70 -7.69 -3.71
CA ASP A 126 -15.08 -7.18 -3.63
C ASP A 126 -15.12 -5.82 -2.91
N PRO A 127 -15.34 -4.69 -3.63
CA PRO A 127 -15.74 -4.61 -5.04
C PRO A 127 -14.58 -4.77 -6.04
N PRO A 128 -14.85 -5.18 -7.30
CA PRO A 128 -13.83 -5.31 -8.34
C PRO A 128 -13.05 -4.03 -8.67
N ARG A 129 -13.68 -2.85 -8.46
CA ARG A 129 -13.05 -1.54 -8.71
C ARG A 129 -11.75 -1.32 -7.95
N LEU A 130 -11.49 -2.09 -6.88
CA LEU A 130 -10.23 -2.06 -6.13
C LEU A 130 -8.99 -2.37 -6.98
N VAL A 131 -9.15 -3.05 -8.11
CA VAL A 131 -8.05 -3.40 -9.04
C VAL A 131 -8.39 -3.16 -10.51
N GLU A 132 -9.65 -2.88 -10.85
CA GLU A 132 -10.09 -2.67 -12.24
C GLU A 132 -9.40 -1.48 -12.90
N GLY A 133 -8.78 -1.69 -14.07
CA GLY A 133 -8.09 -0.64 -14.81
C GLY A 133 -6.78 -0.13 -14.16
N ILE A 134 -6.29 -0.80 -13.11
CA ILE A 134 -5.09 -0.42 -12.38
C ILE A 134 -3.93 -1.33 -12.79
N THR A 135 -2.85 -0.73 -13.30
CA THR A 135 -1.54 -1.38 -13.42
C THR A 135 -0.67 -0.95 -12.24
N PRO A 136 -0.51 -1.79 -11.21
CA PRO A 136 0.24 -1.42 -10.02
C PRO A 136 1.74 -1.33 -10.29
N ALA A 137 2.38 -0.32 -9.69
CA ALA A 137 3.81 -0.26 -9.49
C ALA A 137 4.14 -0.91 -8.13
N PHE A 138 4.85 -2.03 -8.18
CA PHE A 138 5.38 -2.69 -7.00
C PHE A 138 6.76 -2.15 -6.66
N ALA A 139 7.13 -2.20 -5.38
CA ALA A 139 8.47 -1.88 -4.96
C ALA A 139 9.47 -2.87 -5.59
N PRO A 140 10.40 -2.40 -6.43
CA PRO A 140 11.43 -3.26 -6.97
C PRO A 140 12.46 -3.58 -5.88
N THR A 141 13.20 -4.68 -6.02
CA THR A 141 14.13 -5.19 -4.99
C THR A 141 15.12 -4.13 -4.52
N GLU A 142 15.58 -3.27 -5.44
CA GLU A 142 16.53 -2.18 -5.17
C GLU A 142 15.99 -1.16 -4.16
N VAL A 143 14.66 -0.98 -4.06
CA VAL A 143 14.06 -0.11 -3.02
C VAL A 143 14.28 -0.68 -1.62
N PHE A 144 14.32 -2.01 -1.49
CA PHE A 144 14.60 -2.67 -0.23
C PHE A 144 16.10 -2.76 0.05
N GLU A 145 16.93 -3.01 -0.98
CA GLU A 145 18.39 -3.04 -0.85
C GLU A 145 18.97 -1.66 -0.48
N GLU A 146 18.41 -0.60 -1.05
CA GLU A 146 18.81 0.79 -0.80
C GLU A 146 17.86 1.51 0.17
N PHE A 147 17.19 0.77 1.07
CA PHE A 147 16.15 1.33 1.95
C PHE A 147 16.60 2.58 2.72
N GLU A 148 17.82 2.56 3.26
CA GLU A 148 18.42 3.69 3.99
C GLU A 148 18.59 4.93 3.10
N ARG A 149 18.92 4.76 1.82
CA ARG A 149 19.03 5.86 0.85
C ARG A 149 17.67 6.54 0.69
N TYR A 150 16.62 5.76 0.47
CA TYR A 150 15.27 6.29 0.27
C TYR A 150 14.69 6.88 1.56
N ALA A 151 14.99 6.30 2.72
CA ALA A 151 14.60 6.88 4.01
C ALA A 151 15.27 8.25 4.23
N LYS A 152 16.58 8.35 3.96
CA LYS A 152 17.30 9.63 4.04
C LYS A 152 16.72 10.68 3.10
N LEU A 153 16.53 10.34 1.82
CA LEU A 153 15.92 11.24 0.84
C LEU A 153 14.51 11.66 1.24
N PHE A 154 13.71 10.74 1.77
CA PHE A 154 12.37 11.05 2.27
C PHE A 154 12.45 12.10 3.39
N HIS A 155 13.36 11.94 4.36
CA HIS A 155 13.55 12.91 5.43
C HIS A 155 14.12 14.25 4.95
N GLU A 156 14.99 14.26 3.95
CA GLU A 156 15.46 15.51 3.32
C GLU A 156 14.32 16.28 2.64
N VAL A 157 13.37 15.56 2.02
CA VAL A 157 12.24 16.17 1.30
C VAL A 157 11.10 16.57 2.23
N PHE A 158 10.72 15.71 3.18
CA PHE A 158 9.53 15.90 4.04
C PHE A 158 9.85 16.24 5.50
N GLY A 159 11.09 16.08 5.96
CA GLY A 159 11.53 16.44 7.31
C GLY A 159 12.02 17.89 7.43
N GLY A 160 12.08 18.63 6.32
CA GLY A 160 12.51 20.02 6.29
C GLY A 160 11.41 21.01 6.69
N LYS A 161 11.45 21.42 7.96
CA LYS A 161 10.71 22.51 8.65
C LYS A 161 9.22 22.28 8.91
#